data_AF-A0A645HJ97-F1
#
_entry.id   AF-A0A645HJ97-F1
#
_cell.length_a   1.000
_cell.length_b   1.000
_cell.length_c   1.000
_cell.angle_alpha   90.00
_cell.angle_beta   90.00
_cell.angle_gamma   90.00
#
_symmetry.space_group_name_H-M   'P 1'
#
loop_
_entity.id
_entity.type
_entity.pdbx_description
1 polymer ?
#
loop_
_entity_poly.entity_id
_entity_poly.type
_entity_poly.pdbx_seq_one_letter_code
_entity_poly.pdbx_strand_id
1 'polypeptide(L)'
;MRWLEPAWKSIISNKALLPLLWEMFPNHPNLLPAYFAEDDYPQMEKFVVKPIFSREGANVSIIENGKTIEAVEGPYGEEGMIVQQFHQLPKFGDSYMLIGSWLINDQPAGIGIREDRALITQDLSRFYPHIFVE
;
A
#
# COMPACT_ATOMS: atom_id res chain seq x y z
N MET A 1 7.54 30.43 9.41
CA MET A 1 7.87 29.36 8.44
C MET A 1 6.55 28.75 7.96
N ARG A 2 6.34 28.60 6.65
CA ARG A 2 5.13 27.97 6.08
C ARG A 2 5.57 26.67 5.42
N TRP A 3 5.14 25.53 5.97
CA TRP A 3 5.49 24.20 5.50
C TRP A 3 4.57 23.78 4.35
N LEU A 4 5.16 23.18 3.32
CA LEU A 4 4.45 22.50 2.23
C LEU A 4 5.18 21.18 1.96
N GLU A 5 4.56 20.02 2.15
CA GLU A 5 3.22 19.76 2.68
C GLU A 5 3.05 20.18 4.17
N PRO A 6 1.85 20.59 4.63
CA PRO A 6 1.61 20.95 6.03
C PRO A 6 1.69 19.73 6.95
N ALA A 7 2.04 19.94 8.22
CA ALA A 7 2.32 18.86 9.18
C ALA A 7 1.18 17.83 9.32
N TRP A 8 -0.08 18.24 9.20
CA TRP A 8 -1.23 17.32 9.28
C TRP A 8 -1.24 16.24 8.19
N LYS A 9 -0.49 16.44 7.08
CA LYS A 9 -0.35 15.42 6.03
C LYS A 9 0.34 14.15 6.53
N SER A 10 1.10 14.22 7.63
CA SER A 10 1.67 13.03 8.27
C SER A 10 0.61 12.03 8.75
N ILE A 11 -0.57 12.52 9.15
CA ILE A 11 -1.70 11.69 9.60
C ILE A 11 -2.22 10.89 8.40
N ILE A 12 -2.48 11.54 7.27
CA ILE A 12 -3.04 10.86 6.09
C ILE A 12 -2.03 10.02 5.30
N SER A 13 -0.74 10.17 5.59
CA SER A 13 0.34 9.40 4.96
C SER A 13 0.69 8.14 5.75
N ASN A 14 0.05 7.93 6.90
CA ASN A 14 0.29 6.82 7.81
C ASN A 14 -0.65 5.64 7.51
N LYS A 15 -0.12 4.41 7.48
CA LYS A 15 -0.90 3.20 7.23
C LYS A 15 -1.86 2.82 8.37
N ALA A 16 -1.69 3.36 9.58
CA ALA A 16 -2.67 3.27 10.66
C ALA A 16 -4.04 3.86 10.28
N LEU A 17 -4.10 4.72 9.26
CA LEU A 17 -5.37 5.20 8.73
C LEU A 17 -6.18 4.09 8.03
N LEU A 18 -5.53 3.04 7.51
CA LEU A 18 -6.22 2.00 6.74
C LEU A 18 -7.17 1.15 7.62
N PRO A 19 -6.76 0.63 8.81
CA PRO A 19 -7.69 0.00 9.73
C PRO A 19 -8.86 0.91 10.13
N LEU A 20 -8.58 2.17 10.44
CA LEU A 20 -9.62 3.13 10.84
C LEU A 20 -10.62 3.40 9.72
N LEU A 21 -10.15 3.57 8.48
CA LEU A 21 -11.02 3.72 7.31
C LEU A 21 -11.90 2.48 7.09
N TRP A 22 -11.34 1.29 7.30
CA TRP A 22 -12.10 0.05 7.16
C TRP A 22 -13.16 -0.11 8.25
N GLU A 23 -12.84 0.24 9.50
CA GLU A 23 -13.79 0.26 10.62
C GLU A 23 -14.95 1.23 10.37
N MET A 24 -14.65 2.45 9.89
CA MET A 24 -15.65 3.48 9.61
C MET A 24 -16.50 3.19 8.37
N PHE A 25 -15.92 2.55 7.35
CA PHE A 25 -16.55 2.32 6.05
C PHE A 25 -16.40 0.86 5.59
N PRO A 26 -16.97 -0.11 6.34
CA PRO A 26 -16.83 -1.52 6.02
C PRO A 26 -17.44 -1.82 4.65
N ASN A 27 -16.75 -2.67 3.87
CA ASN A 27 -17.12 -3.08 2.51
C ASN A 27 -17.17 -1.95 1.47
N HIS A 28 -16.55 -0.80 1.74
CA HIS A 28 -16.39 0.23 0.71
C HIS A 28 -15.62 -0.33 -0.50
N PRO A 29 -16.07 -0.11 -1.75
CA PRO A 29 -15.53 -0.80 -2.94
C PRO A 29 -14.05 -0.49 -3.24
N ASN A 30 -13.53 0.63 -2.72
CA ASN A 30 -12.13 1.03 -2.88
C ASN A 30 -11.26 0.73 -1.64
N LEU A 31 -11.80 0.06 -0.62
CA LEU A 31 -11.05 -0.31 0.59
C LEU A 31 -10.82 -1.82 0.64
N LEU A 32 -9.69 -2.20 1.22
CA LEU A 32 -9.40 -3.58 1.59
C LEU A 32 -9.49 -3.70 3.11
N PRO A 33 -10.02 -4.82 3.64
CA PRO A 33 -9.94 -5.16 5.05
C PRO A 33 -8.54 -4.95 5.60
N ALA A 34 -8.44 -4.14 6.64
CA ALA A 34 -7.19 -3.83 7.31
C ALA A 34 -7.42 -3.76 8.82
N TYR A 35 -6.41 -4.19 9.57
CA TYR A 35 -6.45 -4.28 11.03
C TYR A 35 -5.08 -3.93 11.60
N PHE A 36 -5.01 -3.46 12.84
CA PHE A 36 -3.72 -3.41 13.53
C PHE A 36 -3.23 -4.83 13.79
N ALA A 37 -1.92 -5.05 13.65
CA ALA A 37 -1.36 -6.40 13.78
C ALA A 37 -1.38 -6.95 15.22
N GLU A 38 -1.54 -6.07 16.21
CA GLU A 38 -1.65 -6.41 17.64
C GLU A 38 -3.07 -6.72 18.10
N ASP A 39 -4.08 -6.39 17.29
CA ASP A 39 -5.49 -6.65 17.57
C ASP A 39 -5.92 -8.04 17.08
N ASP A 40 -7.07 -8.51 17.55
CA ASP A 40 -7.75 -9.66 16.97
C ASP A 40 -8.34 -9.28 15.60
N TYR A 41 -7.97 -10.04 14.56
CA TYR A 41 -8.52 -9.91 13.21
C TYR A 41 -8.94 -11.26 12.63
N PRO A 42 -9.89 -11.29 11.66
CA PRO A 42 -10.34 -12.52 11.06
C PRO A 42 -9.20 -13.32 10.42
N GLN A 43 -9.32 -14.65 10.45
CA GLN A 43 -8.37 -15.50 9.76
C GLN A 43 -8.41 -15.22 8.25
N MET A 44 -7.25 -14.93 7.68
CA MET A 44 -7.07 -14.69 6.25
C MET A 44 -6.10 -15.72 5.68
N GLU A 45 -6.44 -16.30 4.53
CA GLU A 45 -5.54 -17.23 3.82
C GLU A 45 -4.32 -16.50 3.25
N LYS A 46 -4.51 -15.25 2.78
CA LYS A 46 -3.44 -14.43 2.20
C LYS A 46 -3.59 -12.96 2.57
N PHE A 47 -2.53 -12.36 3.11
CA PHE A 47 -2.53 -10.98 3.57
C PHE A 47 -1.13 -10.36 3.49
N VAL A 48 -1.07 -9.04 3.69
CA VAL A 48 0.16 -8.26 3.69
C VAL A 48 0.36 -7.66 5.07
N VAL A 49 1.56 -7.81 5.63
CA VAL A 49 1.98 -7.11 6.85
C VAL A 49 2.84 -5.92 6.45
N LYS A 50 2.51 -4.74 6.98
CA LYS A 50 3.17 -3.48 6.59
C LYS A 50 3.43 -2.61 7.82
N PRO A 51 4.60 -1.96 7.94
CA PRO A 51 4.83 -1.00 9.00
C PRO A 51 3.91 0.20 8.89
N ILE A 52 3.44 0.69 10.04
CA ILE A 52 2.63 1.90 10.19
C ILE A 52 3.33 3.08 9.49
N PHE A 53 4.62 3.27 9.77
CA PHE A 53 5.49 4.19 9.04
C PHE A 53 6.46 3.42 8.16
N SER A 54 6.33 3.57 6.85
CA SER A 54 7.26 3.02 5.87
C SER A 54 6.98 3.60 4.51
N ARG A 55 7.96 3.51 3.61
CA ARG A 55 7.83 3.94 2.22
C ARG A 55 8.39 2.88 1.28
N GLU A 56 8.08 3.00 -0.01
CA GLU A 56 8.80 2.30 -1.08
C GLU A 56 8.83 0.77 -0.94
N GLY A 57 7.80 0.17 -0.32
CA GLY A 57 7.72 -1.29 -0.12
C GLY A 57 8.63 -1.85 0.98
N ALA A 58 9.40 -1.03 1.67
CA ALA A 58 10.32 -1.47 2.72
C ALA A 58 9.59 -2.13 3.90
N ASN A 59 10.16 -3.23 4.41
CA ASN A 59 9.64 -4.05 5.51
C ASN A 59 8.23 -4.62 5.29
N VAL A 60 7.76 -4.63 4.04
CA VAL A 60 6.51 -5.27 3.67
C VAL A 60 6.74 -6.77 3.52
N SER A 61 5.80 -7.58 4.03
CA SER A 61 5.78 -9.03 3.79
C SER A 61 4.41 -9.51 3.34
N ILE A 62 4.40 -10.53 2.49
CA ILE A 62 3.19 -11.21 2.03
C ILE A 62 3.16 -12.59 2.68
N ILE A 63 2.08 -12.86 3.40
CA ILE A 63 1.85 -14.13 4.08
C ILE A 63 0.75 -14.89 3.34
N GLU A 64 0.98 -16.15 3.05
CA GLU A 64 0.02 -17.07 2.46
C GLU A 64 0.04 -18.40 3.24
N ASN A 65 -1.11 -18.81 3.78
CA ASN A 65 -1.27 -20.03 4.58
C ASN A 65 -0.24 -20.14 5.73
N GLY A 66 -0.01 -19.01 6.42
CA GLY A 66 0.94 -18.92 7.53
C GLY A 66 2.42 -18.90 7.14
N LYS A 67 2.74 -18.87 5.83
CA LYS A 67 4.12 -18.80 5.34
C LYS A 67 4.38 -17.47 4.66
N THR A 68 5.54 -16.87 4.95
CA THR A 68 6.02 -15.70 4.20
C THR A 68 6.44 -16.15 2.80
N ILE A 69 5.76 -15.62 1.78
CA ILE A 69 6.08 -15.92 0.37
C ILE A 69 6.95 -14.83 -0.28
N GLU A 70 6.89 -13.61 0.25
CA GLU A 70 7.76 -12.49 -0.16
C GLU A 70 7.96 -11.54 1.02
N ALA A 71 9.16 -10.99 1.15
CA ALA A 71 9.48 -9.98 2.15
C ALA A 71 10.58 -9.06 1.61
N VAL A 72 10.47 -7.77 1.92
CA VAL A 72 11.47 -6.76 1.59
C VAL A 72 12.11 -6.26 2.89
N GLU A 73 13.43 -6.17 2.93
CA GLU A 73 14.15 -5.62 4.09
C GLU A 73 14.00 -4.10 4.20
N GLY A 74 14.38 -3.53 5.34
CA GLY A 74 14.39 -2.08 5.53
C GLY A 74 14.49 -1.66 7.00
N PRO A 75 14.52 -0.35 7.28
CA PRO A 75 14.74 0.19 8.62
C PRO A 75 13.46 0.40 9.43
N TYR A 76 12.28 0.03 8.92
CA TYR A 76 10.99 0.36 9.52
C TYR A 76 10.42 -0.75 10.40
N GLY A 77 9.53 -0.38 11.33
CA GLY A 77 8.75 -1.33 12.12
C GLY A 77 8.63 -1.02 13.62
N GLU A 78 9.38 -0.02 14.11
CA GLU A 78 9.40 0.33 15.55
C GLU A 78 8.02 0.76 16.07
N GLU A 79 7.23 1.43 15.22
CA GLU A 79 5.93 1.98 15.60
C GLU A 79 4.77 0.98 15.46
N GLY A 80 5.08 -0.26 15.11
CA GLY A 80 4.10 -1.32 14.90
C GLY A 80 3.70 -1.52 13.42
N MET A 81 2.78 -2.46 13.23
CA MET A 81 2.40 -2.98 11.92
C MET A 81 0.89 -2.99 11.76
N ILE A 82 0.45 -2.93 10.51
CA ILE A 82 -0.92 -3.31 10.12
C ILE A 82 -0.89 -4.62 9.33
N VAL A 83 -1.99 -5.34 9.37
CA VAL A 83 -2.32 -6.40 8.42
C VAL A 83 -3.38 -5.89 7.46
N GLN A 84 -3.26 -6.22 6.18
CA GLN A 84 -4.27 -5.88 5.17
C GLN A 84 -4.52 -7.06 4.24
N GLN A 85 -5.76 -7.29 3.85
CA GLN A 85 -6.12 -8.31 2.86
C GLN A 85 -5.23 -8.16 1.61
N PHE A 86 -4.69 -9.28 1.15
CA PHE A 86 -3.90 -9.28 -0.08
C PHE A 86 -4.79 -9.05 -1.29
N HIS A 87 -4.36 -8.18 -2.18
CA HIS A 87 -4.98 -8.00 -3.49
C HIS A 87 -3.89 -8.10 -4.55
N GLN A 88 -4.05 -9.05 -5.47
CA GLN A 88 -3.07 -9.29 -6.51
C GLN A 88 -3.07 -8.12 -7.48
N LEU A 89 -1.92 -7.47 -7.66
CA LEU A 89 -1.74 -6.51 -8.74
C LEU A 89 -1.92 -7.21 -10.10
N PRO A 90 -2.58 -6.57 -11.09
CA PRO A 90 -2.65 -7.09 -12.45
C PRO A 90 -1.25 -7.43 -12.97
N LYS A 91 -1.13 -8.62 -13.60
CA LYS A 91 0.13 -9.10 -14.15
C LYS A 91 0.07 -9.04 -15.68
N PHE A 92 0.99 -8.29 -16.28
CA PHE A 92 1.19 -8.21 -17.73
C PHE A 92 2.56 -8.82 -18.08
N GLY A 93 2.54 -9.94 -18.79
CA GLY A 93 3.77 -10.74 -18.98
C GLY A 93 4.37 -11.13 -17.63
N ASP A 94 5.60 -10.72 -17.38
CA ASP A 94 6.32 -10.99 -16.12
C ASP A 94 6.29 -9.80 -15.13
N SER A 95 5.44 -8.81 -15.36
CA SER A 95 5.42 -7.57 -14.58
C SER A 95 4.08 -7.33 -13.88
N TYR A 96 4.13 -7.02 -12.59
CA TYR A 96 3.01 -6.61 -11.76
C TYR A 96 2.85 -5.10 -11.84
N MET A 97 1.67 -4.65 -12.24
CA MET A 97 1.38 -3.26 -12.56
C MET A 97 0.58 -2.59 -11.44
N LEU A 98 0.96 -1.37 -11.09
CA LEU A 98 0.21 -0.48 -10.20
C LEU A 98 -0.07 0.87 -10.84
N ILE A 99 -1.17 1.49 -10.41
CA ILE A 99 -1.53 2.86 -10.78
C ILE A 99 -1.28 3.77 -9.59
N GLY A 100 -0.50 4.82 -9.80
CA GLY A 100 -0.43 5.97 -8.89
C GLY A 100 -1.36 7.07 -9.39
N SER A 101 -2.28 7.55 -8.54
CA SER A 101 -3.19 8.66 -8.85
C SER A 101 -2.75 9.92 -8.10
N TRP A 102 -2.59 11.03 -8.83
CA TRP A 102 -2.12 12.30 -8.28
C TRP A 102 -3.27 13.25 -8.00
N LEU A 103 -3.23 13.87 -6.82
CA LEU A 103 -4.14 14.95 -6.45
C LEU A 103 -3.37 16.27 -6.33
N ILE A 104 -3.91 17.35 -6.90
CA ILE A 104 -3.48 18.73 -6.65
C ILE A 104 -4.62 19.45 -5.92
N ASN A 105 -4.34 19.88 -4.70
CA ASN A 105 -5.28 20.57 -3.82
C ASN A 105 -6.57 19.80 -3.43
N ASP A 106 -6.71 18.51 -3.82
CA ASP A 106 -7.90 17.64 -3.70
C ASP A 106 -8.50 17.20 -5.05
N GLN A 107 -8.06 17.82 -6.15
CA GLN A 107 -8.53 17.48 -7.49
C GLN A 107 -7.62 16.46 -8.17
N PRO A 108 -8.18 15.46 -8.88
CA PRO A 108 -7.38 14.54 -9.68
C PRO A 108 -6.65 15.30 -10.80
N ALA A 109 -5.35 15.09 -10.91
CA ALA A 109 -4.47 15.85 -11.81
C ALA A 109 -3.64 14.96 -12.75
N GLY A 110 -3.68 13.64 -12.57
CA GLY A 110 -3.00 12.71 -13.45
C GLY A 110 -2.80 11.34 -12.82
N ILE A 111 -2.35 10.39 -13.64
CA ILE A 111 -1.93 9.07 -13.17
C ILE A 111 -0.52 8.75 -13.65
N GLY A 112 0.12 7.80 -12.98
CA GLY A 112 1.35 7.16 -13.44
C GLY A 112 1.21 5.64 -13.34
N ILE A 113 1.93 4.92 -14.19
CA ILE A 113 2.01 3.47 -14.13
C ILE A 113 3.40 3.09 -13.65
N ARG A 114 3.46 2.18 -12.67
CA ARG A 114 4.72 1.53 -12.28
C ARG A 114 4.59 0.03 -12.40
N GLU A 115 5.70 -0.60 -12.76
CA GLU A 115 5.77 -2.05 -12.87
C GLU A 115 7.01 -2.62 -12.17
N ASP A 116 6.82 -3.75 -11.50
CA ASP A 116 7.89 -4.55 -10.92
C ASP A 116 7.76 -6.02 -11.33
N ARG A 117 8.86 -6.78 -11.31
CA ARG A 117 8.82 -8.25 -11.46
C ARG A 117 8.46 -8.94 -10.15
N ALA A 118 8.73 -8.30 -9.01
CA ALA A 118 8.37 -8.75 -7.68
C ALA A 118 6.90 -8.41 -7.34
N LEU A 119 6.29 -9.14 -6.39
CA LEU A 119 4.93 -8.84 -5.95
C LEU A 119 4.86 -7.53 -5.17
N ILE A 120 5.94 -7.18 -4.47
CA ILE A 120 6.08 -5.93 -3.74
C ILE A 120 6.79 -4.91 -4.63
N THR A 121 6.08 -3.84 -4.97
CA THR A 121 6.68 -2.68 -5.64
C THR A 121 7.65 -1.97 -4.72
N GLN A 122 8.85 -1.67 -5.22
CA GLN A 122 9.96 -1.06 -4.49
C GLN A 122 10.27 0.35 -5.01
N ASP A 123 11.32 0.98 -4.48
CA ASP A 123 11.77 2.32 -4.92
C ASP A 123 12.21 2.32 -6.39
N LEU A 124 12.98 1.31 -6.80
CA LEU A 124 13.55 1.20 -8.15
C LEU A 124 12.57 0.60 -9.18
N SER A 125 11.31 0.34 -8.82
CA SER A 125 10.32 -0.14 -9.80
C SER A 125 10.13 0.90 -10.91
N ARG A 126 10.05 0.38 -12.13
CA ARG A 126 10.12 1.17 -13.36
C ARG A 126 8.87 2.02 -13.52
N PHE A 127 9.03 3.25 -13.96
CA PHE A 127 7.92 4.06 -14.46
C PHE A 127 7.64 3.67 -15.92
N TYR A 128 6.38 3.38 -16.22
CA TYR A 128 5.97 2.96 -17.56
C TYR A 128 5.25 4.09 -18.29
N PRO A 129 5.67 4.42 -19.53
CA PRO A 129 4.95 5.35 -20.37
C PRO A 129 3.54 4.86 -20.61
N HIS A 130 2.58 5.79 -20.58
CA HIS A 130 1.18 5.50 -20.88
C HIS A 130 0.59 6.65 -21.69
N ILE A 131 -0.48 6.33 -22.41
CA ILE A 131 -1.32 7.29 -23.14
C ILE A 131 -2.78 6.98 -22.84
N PHE A 132 -3.64 7.99 -22.94
CA PHE A 132 -5.08 7.79 -23.00
C PHE A 132 -5.48 7.61 -24.45
N VAL A 133 -6.27 6.58 -24.73
CA VAL A 133 -6.87 6.32 -26.05
C VAL A 133 -8.38 6.50 -25.93
N GLU A 134 -8.99 7.07 -26.95
CA GLU A 134 -10.45 7.22 -27.08
C GLU A 134 -11.09 5.97 -27.72
#